data_AF-A0A9E2MSM1-F1
#
_entry.id   AF-A0A9E2MSM1-F1
#
_cell.length_a   1.000
_cell.length_b   1.000
_cell.length_c   1.000
_cell.angle_alpha   90.00
_cell.angle_beta   90.00
_cell.angle_gamma   90.00
#
_symmetry.space_group_name_H-M   'P 1'
#
loop_
_entity.id
_entity.type
_entity.pdbx_description
1 polymer ?
#
loop_
_entity_poly.entity_id
_entity_poly.type
_entity_poly.pdbx_seq_one_letter_code
_entity_poly.pdbx_strand_id
1 'polypeptide(L)' 'MAEVRIERNEDFEKALRKFNIMCKREGIIRECRERQYYTKPSQKRRERRKKI' A
#
# COMPACT_ATOMS: atom_id res chain seq x y z
N MET A 1 7.61 0.04 4.13
CA MET A 1 6.97 -0.87 5.10
C MET A 1 6.37 0.05 6.13
N ALA A 2 5.04 0.06 6.25
CA ALA A 2 4.37 1.02 7.11
C ALA A 2 4.66 0.70 8.59
N GLU A 3 5.35 1.60 9.29
CA GLU A 3 5.58 1.53 10.74
C GLU A 3 4.92 2.74 11.39
N VAL A 4 4.10 2.50 12.42
CA VAL A 4 3.50 3.56 13.24
C VAL A 4 3.90 3.30 14.68
N ARG A 5 4.67 4.23 15.25
CA ARG A 5 5.02 4.22 16.67
C ARG A 5 3.92 4.90 17.46
N ILE A 6 3.38 4.19 18.46
CA ILE A 6 2.27 4.64 19.30
C ILE A 6 2.83 5.04 20.65
N GLU A 7 2.48 6.22 21.15
CA GLU A 7 2.82 6.66 22.51
C GLU A 7 1.77 6.17 23.52
N ARG A 8 2.14 6.10 24.82
CA ARG A 8 1.32 5.45 25.87
C ARG A 8 -0.10 6.04 26.05
N ASN A 9 -0.36 7.25 25.57
CA ASN A 9 -1.64 7.95 25.71
C ASN A 9 -2.40 8.14 24.37
N GLU A 10 -2.00 7.46 23.29
CA GLU A 10 -2.76 7.51 22.04
C GLU A 10 -3.92 6.51 22.02
N ASP A 11 -5.10 6.98 21.57
CA ASP A 11 -6.22 6.09 21.25
C ASP A 11 -5.83 5.12 20.13
N PHE A 12 -6.02 3.82 20.38
CA PHE A 12 -5.77 2.75 19.42
C PHE A 12 -6.41 3.01 18.04
N GLU A 13 -7.62 3.56 18.03
CA GLU A 13 -8.35 3.83 16.78
C GLU A 13 -7.66 4.91 15.92
N LYS A 14 -7.02 5.90 16.56
CA LYS A 14 -6.24 6.94 15.85
C LYS A 14 -4.97 6.34 15.24
N ALA A 15 -4.28 5.47 15.98
CA ALA A 15 -3.11 4.76 15.48
C ALA A 15 -3.46 3.86 14.29
N LEU A 16 -4.58 3.14 14.36
CA LEU A 16 -5.07 2.29 13.27
C LEU A 16 -5.40 3.12 12.00
N ARG A 17 -6.01 4.29 12.16
CA ARG A 17 -6.26 5.20 11.02
C ARG A 17 -4.96 5.67 10.39
N LYS A 18 -3.97 6.09 11.18
CA LYS A 18 -2.63 6.49 10.70
C LYS A 18 -1.96 5.35 9.92
N PHE A 19 -2.01 4.13 10.46
CA PHE A 19 -1.45 2.94 9.81
C PHE A 19 -2.14 2.65 8.47
N ASN A 20 -3.47 2.70 8.42
CA ASN A 20 -4.22 2.50 7.18
C ASN A 20 -3.90 3.55 6.12
N ILE A 21 -3.69 4.81 6.51
CA ILE A 21 -3.25 5.87 5.59
C ILE A 21 -1.84 5.60 5.09
N MET A 22 -0.90 5.19 5.95
CA MET A 22 0.45 4.83 5.53
C MET A 22 0.47 3.64 4.57
N CYS A 23 -0.28 2.57 4.86
CA CYS A 23 -0.42 1.41 3.97
C CYS A 23 -0.98 1.78 2.59
N LYS A 24 -1.93 2.72 2.53
CA LYS A 24 -2.46 3.25 1.27
C LYS A 24 -1.42 4.10 0.53
N ARG A 25 -0.68 4.95 1.24
CA ARG A 25 0.37 5.82 0.67
C ARG A 25 1.53 5.01 0.10
N GLU A 26 1.97 3.98 0.81
CA GLU A 26 3.02 3.08 0.32
C GLU A 26 2.53 2.18 -0.83
N GLY A 27 1.22 2.10 -1.07
CA GLY A 27 0.65 1.29 -2.13
C GLY A 27 0.77 -0.22 -1.90
N ILE A 28 1.03 -0.65 -0.66
CA ILE A 28 1.24 -2.07 -0.30
C ILE A 28 0.07 -2.94 -0.80
N ILE A 29 -1.17 -2.49 -0.59
CA ILE A 29 -2.38 -3.23 -1.02
C ILE A 29 -2.40 -3.41 -2.55
N ARG A 30 -2.00 -2.39 -3.29
CA ARG A 30 -1.96 -2.42 -4.76
C ARG A 30 -0.84 -3.37 -5.23
N GLU A 31 0.32 -3.30 -4.60
CA GLU A 31 1.44 -4.19 -4.90
C GLU A 31 1.11 -5.66 -4.62
N CYS A 32 0.47 -5.96 -3.49
CA CYS A 32 -0.01 -7.30 -3.19
C CYS A 32 -0.92 -7.83 -4.30
N ARG A 33 -1.88 -7.03 -4.77
CA ARG A 33 -2.78 -7.41 -5.88
C ARG A 33 -2.03 -7.63 -7.20
N GLU A 34 -1.09 -6.74 -7.54
CA GLU A 34 -0.29 -6.87 -8.77
C GLU A 34 0.66 -8.08 -8.74
N ARG A 35 1.07 -8.54 -7.55
CA ARG A 35 1.95 -9.71 -7.34
C ARG A 35 1.21 -11.04 -7.16
N GLN A 36 -0.12 -11.05 -6.95
CA GLN A 36 -0.90 -12.28 -6.77
C GLN A 36 -0.81 -13.24 -7.96
N TYR A 37 -0.70 -12.69 -9.18
CA TYR A 37 -0.65 -13.47 -10.41
C TYR A 37 0.53 -13.04 -11.28
N TYR A 38 1.11 -13.99 -12.01
CA TYR A 38 2.10 -13.66 -13.03
C TYR A 38 1.45 -12.83 -14.14
N THR A 39 2.02 -11.65 -14.37
CA THR A 39 1.65 -10.76 -15.48
C THR A 39 2.85 -10.60 -16.40
N LYS A 40 2.62 -10.86 -17.71
CA LYS A 40 3.67 -10.75 -18.73
C LYS A 40 4.28 -9.34 -18.71
N PRO A 41 5.61 -9.19 -18.87
CA PRO A 41 6.27 -7.88 -18.81
C PRO A 41 5.72 -6.87 -19.82
N SER A 42 5.25 -7.31 -20.99
CA SER A 42 4.59 -6.43 -21.97
C SER A 42 3.28 -5.84 -21.43
N GLN A 43 2.47 -6.64 -20.74
CA GLN A 43 1.23 -6.19 -20.14
C GLN A 43 1.49 -5.21 -18.99
N LYS A 44 2.48 -5.50 -18.12
CA LYS A 44 2.91 -4.56 -17.06
C LYS A 44 3.35 -3.21 -17.62
N ARG A 45 4.12 -3.20 -18.72
CA ARG A 45 4.55 -1.97 -19.40
C ARG A 45 3.36 -1.19 -19.98
N ARG A 46 2.39 -1.89 -20.58
CA ARG A 46 1.16 -1.29 -21.12
C ARG A 46 0.30 -0.66 -20.02
N GLU A 47 0.10 -1.36 -18.91
CA GLU A 47 -0.68 -0.85 -17.77
C GLU A 47 0.01 0.34 -17.10
N ARG A 48 1.35 0.34 -17.00
CA ARG A 48 2.10 1.48 -16.48
C ARG A 48 1.94 2.72 -17.37
N ARG A 49 1.96 2.58 -18.69
CA ARG A 49 1.72 3.68 -19.65
C ARG A 49 0.30 4.22 -19.62
N LYS A 50 -0.70 3.39 -19.29
CA LYS A 50 -2.10 3.82 -19.14
C LYS A 50 -2.39 4.59 -17.84
N LYS A 51 -1.51 4.46 -16.84
CA LYS A 51 -1.66 5.10 -15.51
C LYS A 51 -0.92 6.45 -15.40
N ILE A 52 -0.19 6.85 -16.45
CA ILE A 52 0.32 8.23 -16.65
C ILE A 52 -0.82 9.02 -17.27
#